data_AF-A0A397AYN9-F1
#
_entry.id   AF-A0A397AYN9-F1
#
_cell.length_a   1.000
_cell.length_b   1.000
_cell.length_c   1.000
_cell.angle_alpha   90.00
_cell.angle_beta   90.00
_cell.angle_gamma   90.00
#
_symmetry.space_group_name_H-M   'P 1'
#
loop_
_entity.id
_entity.type
_entity.pdbx_description
1 polymer ?
#
loop_
_entity_poly.entity_id
_entity_poly.type
_entity_poly.pdbx_seq_one_letter_code
_entity_poly.pdbx_strand_id
1 'polypeptide(L)' 'MDQRMWSQYLCAVMKSEVHYPTVVLADNLKCDVLKKTYKILEDELFCGAYQQLLHAKTTSVLQPLNLGVMKPFK' A
#
# COMPACT_ATOMS: atom_id res chain seq x y z
N MET A 1 -8.22 3.24 7.41
CA MET A 1 -8.02 4.52 6.67
C MET A 1 -9.11 4.62 5.61
N ASP A 2 -9.62 5.81 5.32
CA ASP A 2 -10.56 5.98 4.20
C ASP A 2 -9.82 6.31 2.89
N GLN A 3 -10.55 6.34 1.76
CA GLN A 3 -9.94 6.60 0.45
C GLN A 3 -9.25 7.96 0.36
N ARG A 4 -9.79 8.97 1.05
CA ARG A 4 -9.25 10.33 0.99
C ARG A 4 -7.90 10.39 1.69
N MET A 5 -7.84 9.86 2.91
CA MET A 5 -6.63 9.81 3.71
C MET A 5 -5.58 8.92 3.06
N TRP A 6 -5.98 7.81 2.44
CA TRP A 6 -5.07 6.95 1.68
C TRP A 6 -4.46 7.67 0.47
N SER A 7 -5.28 8.37 -0.31
CA SER A 7 -4.78 9.16 -1.44
C SER A 7 -3.81 10.25 -0.97
N GLN A 8 -4.13 10.94 0.14
CA GLN A 8 -3.25 11.95 0.72
C GLN A 8 -1.92 11.36 1.21
N TYR A 9 -1.95 10.20 1.84
CA TYR A 9 -0.74 9.50 2.26
C TYR A 9 0.17 9.17 1.07
N LEU A 10 -0.39 8.61 -0.01
CA LEU A 10 0.38 8.29 -1.22
C LEU A 10 1.04 9.54 -1.82
N CYS A 11 0.28 10.61 -2.00
CA CYS A 11 0.78 11.82 -2.68
C CYS A 11 1.70 12.67 -1.79
N ALA A 12 1.39 12.81 -0.50
CA ALA A 12 2.08 13.76 0.39
C ALA A 12 3.24 13.14 1.19
N VAL A 13 3.20 11.83 1.42
CA VAL A 13 4.21 11.12 2.22
C VAL A 13 4.97 10.13 1.35
N MET A 14 4.27 9.19 0.70
CA MET A 14 4.96 8.12 -0.02
C MET A 14 5.76 8.63 -1.22
N LYS A 15 5.24 9.65 -1.91
CA LYS A 15 5.89 10.23 -3.09
C LYS A 15 7.30 10.76 -2.83
N SER A 16 7.61 11.28 -1.64
CA SER A 16 8.96 11.75 -1.31
C SER A 16 9.96 10.61 -1.14
N GLU A 17 9.47 9.42 -0.77
CA GLU A 17 10.31 8.27 -0.43
C GLU A 17 10.61 7.36 -1.64
N VAL A 18 9.86 7.52 -2.74
CA VAL A 18 10.03 6.70 -3.95
C VAL A 18 11.01 7.39 -4.90
N HIS A 19 12.25 6.89 -4.93
CA HIS A 19 13.30 7.40 -5.81
C HIS A 19 13.61 6.51 -7.01
N TYR A 20 13.14 5.25 -6.99
CA TYR A 20 13.43 4.23 -7.99
C TYR A 20 12.17 3.44 -8.32
N PRO A 21 12.13 2.71 -9.47
CA PRO A 21 11.03 1.80 -9.78
C PRO A 21 10.75 0.86 -8.60
N THR A 22 9.56 1.02 -8.02
CA THR A 22 9.20 0.39 -6.75
C THR A 22 7.90 -0.39 -6.90
N VAL A 23 7.77 -1.46 -6.11
CA VAL A 23 6.54 -2.23 -5.99
C VAL A 23 5.91 -1.97 -4.63
N VAL A 24 4.64 -1.58 -4.63
CA VAL A 24 3.89 -1.34 -3.38
C VAL A 24 3.11 -2.59 -2.99
N LEU A 25 3.43 -3.12 -1.81
CA LEU A 25 2.68 -4.19 -1.15
C LEU A 25 1.81 -3.58 -0.04
N ALA A 26 0.50 -3.52 -0.29
CA ALA A 26 -0.49 -3.01 0.65
C ALA A 26 -1.46 -4.13 1.09
N ASP A 27 -2.33 -3.83 2.06
CA ASP A 27 -3.41 -4.75 2.45
C ASP A 27 -4.51 -4.77 1.37
N ASN A 28 -5.52 -5.64 1.52
CA ASN A 28 -6.65 -5.70 0.59
C ASN A 28 -7.81 -4.77 0.96
N LEU A 29 -7.58 -3.80 1.86
CA LEU A 29 -8.65 -2.93 2.33
C LEU A 29 -9.31 -2.20 1.16
N LYS A 30 -10.61 -1.90 1.29
CA LYS A 30 -11.41 -1.32 0.20
C LYS A 30 -10.79 -0.04 -0.39
N CYS A 31 -10.09 0.77 0.42
CA CYS A 31 -9.39 1.96 -0.06
C CYS A 31 -8.15 1.63 -0.91
N ASP A 32 -7.45 0.56 -0.56
CA ASP A 32 -6.20 0.21 -1.21
C ASP A 32 -6.49 -0.26 -2.64
N VAL A 33 -7.56 -1.04 -2.85
CA VAL A 33 -7.88 -1.67 -4.15
C VAL A 33 -8.76 -0.83 -5.09
N LEU A 34 -9.05 0.43 -4.76
CA LEU A 34 -9.86 1.30 -5.62
C LEU A 34 -9.07 1.74 -6.87
N LYS A 35 -9.76 1.86 -8.01
CA LYS A 35 -9.17 2.35 -9.28
C LYS A 35 -8.42 3.68 -9.14
N LYS A 36 -8.87 4.54 -8.22
CA LYS A 36 -8.20 5.81 -7.91
C LYS A 36 -6.79 5.59 -7.33
N THR A 37 -6.62 4.58 -6.50
CA THR A 37 -5.32 4.22 -5.91
C THR A 37 -4.34 3.76 -6.98
N TYR A 38 -4.78 2.88 -7.89
CA TYR A 38 -3.95 2.43 -9.01
C TYR A 38 -3.47 3.59 -9.88
N LYS A 39 -4.37 4.52 -10.22
CA LYS A 39 -3.99 5.73 -10.98
C LYS A 39 -2.92 6.55 -10.27
N ILE A 40 -3.04 6.76 -8.96
CA ILE A 40 -2.00 7.50 -8.22
C ILE A 40 -0.67 6.75 -8.25
N LEU A 41 -0.69 5.43 -8.01
CA LEU A 41 0.53 4.61 -8.02
C LEU A 41 1.22 4.59 -9.40
N GLU A 42 0.47 4.43 -10.48
CA GLU A 42 0.99 4.37 -11.84
C GLU A 42 1.36 5.75 -12.39
N ASP A 43 0.44 6.72 -12.32
CA ASP A 43 0.57 8.02 -12.98
C ASP A 43 1.42 9.02 -12.17
N GLU A 44 1.39 8.96 -10.83
CA GLU A 44 2.08 9.94 -9.99
C GLU A 44 3.33 9.42 -9.30
N LEU A 45 3.38 8.14 -8.95
CA LEU A 45 4.51 7.51 -8.25
C LEU A 45 5.36 6.59 -9.14
N PHE A 46 4.94 6.31 -10.37
CA PHE A 46 5.61 5.37 -11.29
C PHE A 46 5.91 4.01 -10.63
N CYS A 47 5.02 3.57 -9.75
CA CYS A 47 5.13 2.34 -9.00
C CYS A 47 4.28 1.24 -9.60
N GLY A 48 4.82 0.02 -9.63
CA GLY A 48 4.02 -1.17 -9.86
C GLY A 48 3.17 -1.45 -8.62
N ALA A 49 1.85 -1.47 -8.77
CA ALA A 49 0.97 -1.91 -7.70
C ALA A 49 0.86 -3.44 -7.73
N TYR A 50 1.64 -4.13 -6.88
CA TYR A 50 1.42 -5.56 -6.62
C TYR A 50 0.56 -5.69 -5.37
N GLN A 51 -0.69 -5.28 -5.49
CA GLN A 51 -1.72 -5.65 -4.53
C GLN A 51 -2.10 -7.09 -4.82
N GLN A 52 -1.21 -8.02 -4.46
CA GLN A 52 -1.60 -9.40 -4.34
C GLN A 52 -2.84 -9.38 -3.45
N LEU A 53 -3.97 -9.90 -3.94
CA LEU A 53 -5.14 -10.16 -3.13
C LEU A 53 -4.69 -11.13 -2.04
N LEU A 54 -4.10 -10.58 -0.99
CA LEU A 54 -3.96 -11.26 0.28
C LEU A 54 -5.38 -11.65 0.61
N HIS A 55 -5.63 -12.96 0.59
CA HIS A 55 -6.95 -13.47 0.90
C HIS A 55 -7.38 -12.83 2.22
N ALA A 56 -8.65 -12.41 2.32
CA ALA A 56 -9.12 -11.73 3.51
C ALA A 56 -8.68 -12.49 4.77
N LYS A 57 -8.11 -11.77 5.75
CA LYS A 57 -7.51 -12.29 7.01
C LYS A 57 -6.13 -12.95 6.91
N THR A 58 -5.46 -12.95 5.76
CA THR A 58 -4.08 -13.48 5.66
C THR A 58 -3.00 -12.44 5.95
N THR A 59 -3.39 -11.17 6.10
CA THR A 59 -2.49 -10.04 6.34
C THR A 59 -1.58 -10.24 7.55
N SER A 60 -2.11 -10.80 8.65
CA SER A 60 -1.33 -11.11 9.86
C SER A 60 -0.31 -12.23 9.69
N VAL A 61 -0.44 -13.04 8.64
CA VAL A 61 0.36 -14.24 8.38
C VAL A 61 1.30 -14.04 7.18
N LEU A 62 0.95 -13.17 6.23
CA LEU A 62 1.67 -13.06 4.97
C LEU A 62 2.29 -11.68 4.72
N GLN A 63 1.84 -10.61 5.40
CA GLN A 63 2.46 -9.30 5.19
C GLN A 63 3.77 -9.16 5.98
N PRO A 64 4.90 -8.89 5.30
CA PRO A 64 6.19 -8.71 5.96
C PRO A 64 6.17 -7.61 7.02
N LEU A 65 5.48 -6.49 6.75
CA LEU A 65 5.33 -5.40 7.72
C LEU A 65 4.67 -5.88 9.01
N ASN A 66 3.60 -6.67 8.91
CA ASN A 66 2.88 -7.19 10.06
C ASN A 66 3.64 -8.27 10.84
N LEU A 67 4.43 -9.10 10.14
CA LEU A 67 5.15 -10.23 10.73
C LEU A 67 6.52 -9.87 11.29
N GLY A 68 7.26 -8.99 10.61
CA GLY A 68 8.66 -8.70 10.91
C GLY A 68 8.86 -7.39 11.64
N VAL A 69 8.16 -6.34 11.21
CA VAL A 69 8.39 -4.97 11.72
C VAL A 69 7.43 -4.63 12.84
N MET A 70 6.15 -4.98 12.70
CA MET A 70 5.11 -4.55 13.63
C MET A 70 4.94 -5.48 14.83
N LYS A 71 5.50 -6.69 14.81
CA LYS A 71 5.40 -7.65 15.93
C LYS A 71 5.82 -7.07 17.29
N PRO A 72 6.93 -6.31 17.42
CA PRO A 72 7.35 -5.72 18.69
C PRO A 72 6.43 -4.61 19.23
N PHE A 73 5.54 -4.08 18.40
CA PHE A 73 4.65 -2.96 18.73
C PHE A 73 3.18 -3.41 18.91
N LYS A 74 2.93 -4.72 18.95
CA LYS A 74 1.62 -5.31 19.21
C LYS A 74 1.46 -5.72 20.67
#